data_AF-A0A3L6EZU5-F1
#
_entry.id   AF-A0A3L6EZU5-F1
#
_cell.length_a   1.000
_cell.length_b   1.000
_cell.length_c   1.000
_cell.angle_alpha   90.00
_cell.angle_beta   90.00
_cell.angle_gamma   90.00
#
_symmetry.space_group_name_H-M   'P 1'
#
loop_
_entity.id
_entity.type
_entity.pdbx_description
1 polymer ?
#
loop_
_entity_poly.entity_id
_entity_poly.type
_entity_poly.pdbx_seq_one_letter_code
_entity_poly.pdbx_strand_id
1 'polypeptide(L)'
;MLEYQNVVGGRLQLKGKALDVKDGGVKKKKKKYQREESSQTESDKNGDEKNSHSNYDHLTRAERRYMEQKQKIDIKKMAKVANKSYKDRMQDFNQYLANLSEHYDIPKVGPG
;
A
#
# COMPACT_ATOMS: atom_id res chain seq x y z
N MET A 1 22.40 23.30 -6.64
CA MET A 1 21.70 24.19 -5.69
C MET A 1 21.10 23.32 -4.60
N LEU A 2 21.37 23.59 -3.32
CA LEU A 2 20.95 22.73 -2.19
C LEU A 2 19.47 22.96 -1.85
N GLU A 3 18.62 21.99 -2.16
CA GLU A 3 17.15 22.02 -2.04
C GLU A 3 16.63 21.98 -0.58
N TYR A 4 17.53 21.95 0.41
CA TYR A 4 17.20 21.78 1.83
C TYR A 4 17.50 23.00 2.71
N GLN A 5 17.95 24.12 2.15
CA GLN A 5 18.37 25.27 2.97
C GLN A 5 17.20 26.02 3.65
N ASN A 6 15.95 25.78 3.22
CA ASN A 6 14.76 26.49 3.71
C ASN A 6 13.92 25.69 4.71
N VAL A 7 14.44 24.60 5.29
CA VAL A 7 13.70 23.83 6.29
C VAL A 7 13.73 24.58 7.62
N VAL A 8 12.65 25.30 7.94
CA VAL A 8 12.44 25.91 9.25
C VAL A 8 12.06 24.80 10.24
N GLY A 9 13.02 24.37 11.04
CA GLY A 9 12.78 23.50 12.19
C GLY A 9 12.19 24.30 13.35
N GLY A 10 11.08 23.82 13.93
CA GLY A 10 10.47 24.42 15.12
C GLY A 10 9.10 23.80 15.44
N ARG A 11 8.70 23.83 16.71
CA ARG A 11 7.34 23.45 17.11
C ARG A 11 6.35 24.43 16.49
N LEU A 12 5.37 23.94 15.73
CA LEU A 12 4.27 24.76 15.24
C LEU A 12 3.48 25.31 16.42
N GLN A 13 3.46 26.64 16.57
CA GLN A 13 2.62 27.35 17.53
C GLN A 13 1.58 28.17 16.75
N LEU A 14 0.32 28.14 17.18
CA LEU A 14 -0.72 28.99 16.61
C LEU A 14 -0.81 30.29 17.42
N LYS A 15 -0.83 31.44 16.74
CA LYS A 15 -0.97 32.76 17.37
C LYS A 15 -2.30 32.83 18.11
N GLY A 16 -2.27 32.67 19.43
CA GLY A 16 -3.44 32.80 20.32
C GLY A 16 -3.89 31.53 21.06
N LYS A 17 -3.39 30.33 20.71
CA LYS A 17 -3.64 29.09 21.47
C LYS A 17 -2.47 28.12 21.32
N ALA A 18 -1.99 27.56 22.43
CA ALA A 18 -1.13 26.39 22.36
C ALA A 18 -1.91 25.27 21.64
N LEU A 19 -1.28 24.65 20.64
CA LEU A 19 -1.74 23.36 20.14
C LEU A 19 -1.63 22.40 21.33
N ASP A 20 -2.76 22.07 21.95
CA ASP A 20 -2.87 21.02 22.95
C ASP A 20 -2.75 19.66 22.24
N VAL A 21 -1.61 19.47 21.58
CA VAL A 21 -1.13 18.13 21.26
C VAL A 21 -0.72 17.62 22.62
N LYS A 22 -1.61 16.87 23.26
CA LYS A 22 -1.19 15.89 24.26
C LYS A 22 0.03 15.23 23.64
N ASP A 23 1.18 15.36 24.29
CA ASP A 23 2.30 14.46 24.11
C ASP A 23 1.77 13.08 24.48
N GLY A 24 1.01 12.50 23.55
CA GLY A 24 0.41 11.21 23.61
C GLY A 24 1.55 10.26 23.40
N GLY A 25 2.40 10.15 24.42
CA GLY A 25 3.39 9.10 24.55
C GLY A 25 2.63 7.81 24.40
N VAL A 26 2.65 7.26 23.19
CA VAL A 26 2.08 5.96 22.88
C VAL A 26 2.88 4.97 23.70
N LYS A 27 2.35 4.59 24.87
CA LYS A 27 2.85 3.46 25.65
C LYS A 27 2.68 2.22 24.78
N LYS A 28 3.74 1.87 24.04
CA LYS A 28 3.82 0.62 23.28
C LYS A 28 3.78 -0.55 24.27
N LYS A 29 2.60 -1.12 24.51
CA LYS A 29 2.48 -2.45 25.12
C LYS A 29 3.03 -3.46 24.11
N LYS A 30 4.19 -4.04 24.41
CA LYS A 30 4.73 -5.22 23.69
C LYS A 30 3.77 -6.39 23.88
N LYS A 31 2.98 -6.75 22.85
CA LYS A 31 2.33 -8.06 22.79
C LYS A 31 3.32 -9.05 22.17
N LYS A 32 3.57 -10.14 22.91
CA LYS A 32 4.37 -11.30 22.50
C LYS A 32 3.59 -12.03 21.40
N TYR A 33 4.13 -12.09 20.19
CA TYR A 33 3.58 -12.92 19.11
C TYR A 33 4.05 -14.36 19.33
N GLN A 34 3.11 -15.29 19.53
CA GLN A 34 3.35 -16.69 19.21
C GLN A 34 3.09 -16.87 17.72
N ARG A 35 4.07 -17.49 17.05
CA ARG A 35 4.08 -17.80 15.62
C ARG A 35 3.37 -19.14 15.47
N GLU A 36 2.13 -19.13 15.03
CA GLU A 36 1.47 -20.32 14.51
C GLU A 36 1.50 -20.30 12.98
N GLU A 37 1.61 -21.50 12.47
CA GLU A 37 2.11 -21.91 11.17
C GLU A 37 1.08 -21.59 10.06
N SER A 38 1.53 -20.88 9.03
CA SER A 38 0.69 -20.50 7.89
C SER A 38 0.54 -21.66 6.92
N SER A 39 -0.58 -22.37 6.97
CA SER A 39 -1.05 -23.18 5.83
C SER A 39 -2.52 -23.56 6.01
N GLN A 40 -3.46 -22.67 5.71
CA GLN A 40 -4.86 -23.07 5.52
C GLN A 40 -5.69 -22.04 4.73
N THR A 41 -6.19 -22.49 3.57
CA THR A 41 -7.52 -22.23 2.99
C THR A 41 -7.87 -20.82 2.49
N GLU A 42 -7.59 -20.57 1.21
CA GLU A 42 -8.35 -19.63 0.36
C GLU A 42 -9.60 -20.36 -0.19
N SER A 43 -10.57 -20.59 0.67
CA SER A 43 -11.89 -21.09 0.29
C SER A 43 -12.86 -20.90 1.46
N ASP A 44 -13.31 -19.68 1.71
CA ASP A 44 -14.53 -19.47 2.48
C ASP A 44 -15.13 -18.07 2.28
N LYS A 45 -16.41 -18.08 1.88
CA LYS A 45 -17.47 -17.10 2.23
C LYS A 45 -17.71 -15.92 1.29
N ASN A 46 -18.46 -16.26 0.24
CA ASN A 46 -19.72 -15.57 -0.08
C ASN A 46 -20.43 -15.07 1.20
N GLY A 47 -20.80 -13.79 1.28
CA GLY A 47 -21.91 -13.36 2.15
C GLY A 47 -21.66 -12.19 3.10
N ASP A 48 -21.28 -11.01 2.60
CA ASP A 48 -21.49 -9.79 3.40
C ASP A 48 -21.81 -8.55 2.54
N GLU A 49 -22.84 -8.66 1.70
CA GLU A 49 -23.35 -7.52 0.91
C GLU A 49 -24.27 -6.58 1.71
N LYS A 50 -24.41 -6.74 3.04
CA LYS A 50 -25.42 -6.01 3.82
C LYS A 50 -24.91 -4.96 4.81
N ASN A 51 -23.60 -4.67 4.87
CA ASN A 51 -23.10 -3.65 5.83
C ASN A 51 -22.01 -2.70 5.31
N SER A 52 -21.89 -2.51 3.98
CA SER A 52 -20.86 -1.60 3.42
C SER A 52 -21.21 -0.11 3.58
N HIS A 53 -22.49 0.23 3.78
CA HIS A 53 -22.93 1.64 3.86
C HIS A 53 -22.59 2.32 5.19
N SER A 54 -22.57 1.58 6.30
CA SER A 54 -22.38 2.17 7.64
C SER A 54 -20.97 2.74 7.86
N ASN A 55 -19.97 2.32 7.08
CA ASN A 55 -18.60 2.80 7.24
C ASN A 55 -18.32 4.12 6.51
N TYR A 56 -19.17 4.59 5.61
CA TYR A 56 -18.92 5.82 4.82
C TYR A 56 -19.23 7.13 5.55
N ASP A 57 -19.97 7.07 6.64
CA ASP A 57 -20.48 8.26 7.34
C ASP A 57 -19.44 8.92 8.25
N HIS A 58 -18.42 8.17 8.68
CA HIS A 58 -17.30 8.70 9.48
C HIS A 58 -16.13 9.24 8.64
N LEU A 59 -16.16 9.02 7.32
CA LEU A 59 -15.08 9.44 6.45
C LEU A 59 -15.16 10.94 6.16
N THR A 60 -13.99 11.56 6.13
CA THR A 60 -13.83 12.90 5.58
C THR A 60 -14.22 12.93 4.10
N ARG A 61 -14.56 14.12 3.59
CA ARG A 61 -14.86 14.33 2.17
C ARG A 61 -13.75 13.83 1.24
N ALA A 62 -12.49 13.93 1.68
CA ALA A 62 -11.32 13.48 0.93
C ALA A 62 -11.23 11.94 0.90
N GLU A 63 -11.41 11.29 2.05
CA GLU A 63 -11.38 9.82 2.14
C GLU A 63 -12.50 9.18 1.33
N ARG A 64 -13.71 9.76 1.36
CA ARG A 64 -14.84 9.27 0.56
C ARG A 64 -14.50 9.27 -0.94
N ARG A 65 -13.95 10.38 -1.45
CA ARG A 65 -13.50 10.48 -2.84
C ARG A 65 -12.40 9.48 -3.19
N TYR A 66 -11.43 9.28 -2.29
CA TYR A 66 -10.37 8.28 -2.48
C TYR A 66 -10.94 6.87 -2.58
N MET A 67 -11.88 6.50 -1.70
CA MET A 67 -12.56 5.20 -1.73
C MET A 67 -13.32 4.98 -3.03
N GLU A 68 -14.12 5.94 -3.48
CA GLU A 68 -14.82 5.87 -4.77
C GLU A 68 -13.84 5.69 -5.94
N GLN A 69 -12.73 6.43 -5.93
CA GLN A 69 -11.70 6.33 -6.96
C GLN A 69 -11.00 4.97 -6.94
N LYS A 70 -10.69 4.46 -5.75
CA LYS A 70 -10.11 3.13 -5.54
C LYS A 70 -11.04 2.05 -6.06
N GLN A 71 -12.34 2.10 -5.72
CA GLN A 71 -13.35 1.17 -6.23
C GLN A 71 -13.40 1.17 -7.77
N LYS A 72 -13.42 2.35 -8.40
CA LYS A 72 -13.37 2.48 -9.87
C LYS A 72 -12.12 1.82 -10.47
N ILE A 73 -10.97 1.97 -9.82
CA ILE A 73 -9.71 1.36 -10.26
C ILE A 73 -9.75 -0.16 -10.05
N ASP A 74 -10.26 -0.61 -8.92
CA ASP A 74 -10.32 -2.02 -8.55
C ASP A 74 -11.25 -2.79 -9.50
N ILE A 75 -12.42 -2.25 -9.86
CA ILE A 75 -13.30 -2.83 -10.89
C ILE A 75 -12.55 -3.02 -12.21
N LYS A 76 -11.81 -1.99 -12.67
CA LYS A 76 -11.00 -2.07 -13.91
C LYS A 76 -9.89 -3.11 -13.81
N LYS A 77 -9.24 -3.24 -12.65
CA LYS A 77 -8.20 -4.25 -12.40
C LYS A 77 -8.79 -5.65 -12.36
N MET A 78 -9.91 -5.84 -11.66
CA MET A 78 -10.62 -7.13 -11.57
C MET A 78 -11.03 -7.63 -12.94
N ALA A 79 -11.58 -6.78 -13.81
CA ALA A 79 -11.92 -7.16 -15.19
C ALA A 79 -10.70 -7.71 -15.97
N LYS A 80 -9.53 -7.07 -15.82
CA LYS A 80 -8.29 -7.54 -16.48
C LYS A 80 -7.78 -8.86 -15.90
N VAL A 81 -7.80 -9.01 -14.58
CA VAL A 81 -7.34 -10.24 -13.91
C VAL A 81 -8.29 -11.40 -14.20
N ALA A 82 -9.60 -11.16 -14.25
CA ALA A 82 -10.61 -12.16 -14.58
C ALA A 82 -10.48 -12.70 -16.01
N ASN A 83 -10.03 -11.86 -16.95
CA ASN A 83 -9.79 -12.28 -18.34
C ASN A 83 -8.60 -13.23 -18.50
N LYS A 84 -7.67 -13.32 -17.53
CA LYS A 84 -6.50 -14.20 -17.62
C LYS A 84 -6.67 -15.42 -16.72
N SER A 85 -6.48 -16.62 -17.26
CA SER A 85 -6.39 -17.82 -16.43
C SER A 85 -5.16 -17.76 -15.52
N TYR A 86 -5.16 -18.50 -14.41
CA TYR A 86 -3.96 -18.67 -13.59
C TYR A 86 -2.79 -19.18 -14.43
N LYS A 87 -3.04 -20.13 -15.34
CA LYS A 87 -2.04 -20.68 -16.26
C LYS A 87 -1.41 -19.59 -17.12
N ASP A 88 -2.21 -18.70 -17.70
CA ASP A 88 -1.73 -17.59 -18.53
C ASP A 88 -0.91 -16.60 -17.69
N ARG A 89 -1.36 -16.30 -16.45
CA ARG A 89 -0.60 -15.45 -15.53
C ARG A 89 0.77 -16.05 -15.19
N MET A 90 0.85 -17.36 -14.99
CA MET A 90 2.11 -18.05 -14.73
C MET A 90 3.00 -18.09 -15.98
N GLN A 91 2.42 -18.30 -17.16
CA GLN A 91 3.16 -18.27 -18.41
C GLN A 91 3.75 -16.88 -18.70
N ASP A 92 2.96 -15.81 -18.54
CA ASP A 92 3.43 -14.42 -18.68
C ASP A 92 4.57 -14.12 -17.70
N PHE A 93 4.45 -14.59 -16.45
CA PHE A 93 5.48 -14.40 -15.42
C PHE A 93 6.77 -15.15 -15.76
N ASN A 94 6.67 -16.41 -16.19
CA ASN A 94 7.83 -17.19 -16.59
C ASN A 94 8.51 -16.58 -17.83
N GLN A 95 7.73 -16.10 -18.80
CA GLN A 95 8.27 -15.41 -19.97
C GLN A 95 8.98 -14.10 -19.58
N TYR A 96 8.42 -13.35 -18.64
CA TYR A 96 9.07 -12.14 -18.10
C TYR A 96 10.42 -12.47 -17.46
N LEU A 97 10.49 -13.52 -16.65
CA LEU A 97 11.75 -13.97 -16.04
C LEU A 97 12.76 -14.46 -17.08
N ALA A 98 12.33 -15.18 -18.11
CA ALA A 98 13.20 -15.65 -19.18
C ALA A 98 13.83 -14.49 -19.98
N ASN A 99 13.14 -13.35 -20.08
CA ASN A 99 13.59 -12.17 -20.82
C ASN A 99 14.40 -11.18 -19.93
N LEU A 100 14.48 -11.44 -18.63
CA LEU A 100 15.11 -10.54 -17.67
C LEU A 100 16.63 -10.70 -17.75
N SER A 101 17.35 -9.58 -17.83
CA SER A 101 18.80 -9.59 -17.97
C SER A 101 19.47 -10.25 -16.76
N GLU A 102 20.40 -11.15 -17.01
CA GLU A 102 21.24 -11.74 -15.96
C GLU A 102 22.21 -10.70 -15.35
N HIS A 103 22.52 -9.64 -16.10
CA HIS A 103 23.48 -8.61 -15.70
C HIS A 103 22.79 -7.24 -15.56
N TYR A 104 23.01 -6.62 -14.39
CA TYR A 104 22.46 -5.30 -14.03
C TYR A 104 23.52 -4.20 -13.98
N ASP A 105 24.75 -4.52 -14.37
CA ASP A 105 25.86 -3.58 -14.41
C ASP A 105 26.37 -3.45 -15.85
N ILE A 106 26.95 -2.30 -16.14
CA ILE A 106 27.52 -2.03 -17.46
C ILE A 106 28.82 -2.83 -17.56
N PRO A 107 29.03 -3.63 -18.62
CA PRO A 107 30.30 -4.32 -18.79
C PRO A 107 31.43 -3.30 -18.81
N LYS A 108 32.52 -3.57 -18.08
CA LYS A 108 33.69 -2.69 -18.07
C LYS A 108 34.23 -2.54 -19.50
N VAL A 109 34.38 -1.31 -19.97
CA VAL A 109 35.03 -0.99 -21.25
C VAL A 109 36.45 -0.48 -20.96
N GLY A 110 37.46 -1.26 -21.32
CA GLY A 110 38.88 -0.89 -21.18
C GLY A 110 39.73 -1.67 -22.20
N PRO A 111 40.88 -1.13 -22.62
CA PRO A 111 41.80 -1.86 -23.49
C PRO A 111 42.30 -3.07 -22.70
N GLY A 112 42.14 -4.26 -23.29
CA GLY A 112 42.56 -5.52 -22.69
C GLY A 112 44.04 -5.56 -22.32
#